data_AF-A0A2R5LNE0-F1
#
_entry.id   AF-A0A2R5LNE0-F1
#
_cell.length_a   1.000
_cell.length_b   1.000
_cell.length_c   1.000
_cell.angle_alpha   90.00
_cell.angle_beta   90.00
_cell.angle_gamma   90.00
#
_symmetry.space_group_name_H-M   'P 1'
#
loop_
_entity.id
_entity.type
_entity.pdbx_description
1 polymer ?
#
loop_
_entity_poly.entity_id
_entity_poly.type
_entity_poly.pdbx_seq_one_letter_code
_entity_poly.pdbx_strand_id
1 'polypeptide(L)'
;VLVRLSQPVHVFTVLVVCYLSFLLFPRQKTSGIIVQPQPSSLANFIYVTSFATHFGAQFWMTFISGLVLFFNLPRHVFGQVQRLLFPKYFCINAALGFVTLLLFIVHHPQLNLELKLQTWALTVCFLSQLLTRIYVVPPMLSAMEQRSAIEVKAGVGMEVGRHDPGKLRDCPNYMALHRRFRILHMTTAAANVIAFTCNAFHMYHLAKHITT
;
A
#
# COMPACT_ATOMS: atom_id res chain seq x y z
N VAL A 1 -1.29 -0.37 -23.57
CA VAL A 1 -1.75 -1.75 -23.26
C VAL A 1 -2.29 -1.91 -21.83
N LEU A 2 -1.93 -1.08 -20.84
CA LEU A 2 -2.40 -1.21 -19.44
C LEU A 2 -3.77 -0.59 -19.09
N VAL A 3 -4.50 0.00 -20.05
CA VAL A 3 -5.73 0.78 -19.76
C VAL A 3 -7.02 -0.04 -19.93
N ARG A 4 -6.97 -1.28 -20.43
CA ARG A 4 -8.15 -2.13 -20.68
C ARG A 4 -8.37 -3.27 -19.67
N LEU A 5 -7.91 -3.12 -18.42
CA LEU A 5 -8.09 -4.12 -17.35
C LEU A 5 -8.69 -3.53 -16.06
N SER A 6 -9.25 -2.31 -16.09
CA SER A 6 -9.86 -1.71 -14.89
C SER A 6 -11.07 -2.50 -14.40
N GLN A 7 -11.93 -2.97 -15.31
CA GLN A 7 -13.16 -3.68 -14.94
C GLN A 7 -12.95 -4.97 -14.12
N PRO A 8 -12.07 -5.92 -14.49
CA PRO A 8 -11.83 -7.10 -13.68
C PRO A 8 -11.16 -6.79 -12.33
N VAL A 9 -10.35 -5.73 -12.22
CA VAL A 9 -9.72 -5.32 -10.95
C VAL A 9 -10.75 -4.74 -9.98
N HIS A 10 -11.71 -3.96 -10.46
CA HIS A 10 -12.83 -3.48 -9.64
C HIS A 10 -13.72 -4.64 -9.18
N VAL A 11 -14.03 -5.59 -10.07
CA VAL A 11 -14.79 -6.80 -9.70
C VAL A 11 -14.02 -7.63 -8.67
N PHE A 12 -12.72 -7.87 -8.86
CA PHE A 12 -11.89 -8.57 -7.88
C PHE A 12 -11.86 -7.84 -6.53
N THR A 13 -11.75 -6.51 -6.54
CA THR A 13 -11.78 -5.69 -5.32
C THR A 13 -13.13 -5.81 -4.61
N VAL A 14 -14.24 -5.73 -5.33
CA VAL A 14 -15.59 -5.91 -4.79
C VAL A 14 -15.76 -7.33 -4.25
N LEU A 15 -15.30 -8.36 -4.96
CA LEU A 15 -15.36 -9.75 -4.49
C LEU A 15 -14.54 -9.96 -3.22
N VAL A 16 -13.34 -9.39 -3.14
CA VAL A 16 -12.51 -9.44 -1.92
C VAL A 16 -13.19 -8.70 -0.77
N VAL A 17 -13.73 -7.50 -1.00
CA VAL A 17 -14.46 -6.74 0.03
C VAL A 17 -15.72 -7.50 0.49
N CYS A 18 -16.50 -8.05 -0.44
CA CYS A 18 -17.68 -8.86 -0.12
C CYS A 18 -17.29 -10.14 0.65
N TYR A 19 -16.21 -10.82 0.24
CA TYR A 19 -15.74 -12.03 0.90
C TYR A 19 -15.20 -11.74 2.31
N LEU A 20 -14.38 -10.69 2.47
CA LEU A 20 -13.94 -10.24 3.78
C LEU A 20 -15.13 -9.81 4.63
N SER A 21 -16.09 -9.07 4.08
CA SER A 21 -17.31 -8.69 4.81
C SER A 21 -18.10 -9.92 5.26
N PHE A 22 -18.24 -10.94 4.41
CA PHE A 22 -18.88 -12.21 4.76
C PHE A 22 -18.12 -12.94 5.89
N LEU A 23 -16.79 -12.96 5.85
CA LEU A 23 -15.97 -13.56 6.91
C LEU A 23 -16.02 -12.77 8.23
N LEU A 24 -16.22 -11.45 8.16
CA LEU A 24 -16.31 -10.56 9.32
C LEU A 24 -17.72 -10.50 9.94
N PHE A 25 -18.75 -10.95 9.21
CA PHE A 25 -20.10 -11.07 9.75
C PHE A 25 -20.13 -12.18 10.83
N PRO A 26 -20.85 -11.99 11.96
CA PRO A 26 -20.85 -12.96 13.05
C PRO A 26 -21.39 -14.30 12.55
N ARG A 27 -20.51 -15.32 12.45
CA ARG A 27 -20.96 -16.70 12.27
C ARG A 27 -21.78 -17.07 13.50
N GLN A 28 -23.05 -17.40 13.29
CA GLN A 28 -23.97 -17.84 14.34
C GLN A 28 -23.29 -18.97 15.15
N LYS A 29 -23.35 -18.91 16.48
CA LYS A 29 -22.83 -19.96 17.37
C LYS A 29 -23.55 -21.28 17.03
N THR A 30 -22.98 -22.10 16.15
CA THR A 30 -23.44 -23.47 16.00
C THR A 30 -22.91 -24.24 17.20
N SER A 31 -23.81 -24.62 18.10
CA SER A 31 -23.58 -25.48 19.25
C SER A 31 -23.25 -26.89 18.79
N GLY A 32 -22.06 -27.06 18.20
CA GLY A 32 -21.49 -28.34 17.84
C GLY A 32 -20.01 -28.31 18.15
N ILE A 33 -19.42 -29.45 18.49
CA ILE A 33 -17.98 -29.59 18.71
C ILE A 33 -17.28 -29.29 17.38
N ILE A 34 -16.94 -28.02 17.14
CA ILE A 34 -16.08 -27.63 16.04
C ILE A 34 -14.67 -27.99 16.48
N VAL A 35 -14.16 -29.12 15.99
CA VAL A 35 -12.72 -29.38 16.01
C VAL A 35 -12.08 -28.24 15.24
N GLN A 36 -11.42 -27.31 15.93
CA GLN A 36 -10.69 -26.24 15.27
C GLN A 36 -9.54 -26.87 14.48
N PRO A 37 -9.51 -26.75 13.14
CA PRO A 37 -8.37 -27.24 12.38
C PRO A 37 -7.16 -26.43 12.81
N GLN A 38 -6.17 -27.10 13.41
CA GLN A 38 -4.90 -26.45 13.71
C GLN A 38 -4.28 -25.95 12.39
N PRO A 39 -3.76 -24.70 12.34
CA PRO A 39 -3.09 -24.19 11.16
C PRO A 39 -1.99 -25.15 10.71
N SER A 40 -1.96 -25.49 9.42
CA SER A 40 -0.87 -26.29 8.89
C SER A 40 0.44 -25.50 8.97
N SER A 41 1.59 -26.18 9.15
CA SER A 41 2.90 -25.52 9.17
C SER A 41 3.15 -24.68 7.92
N LEU A 42 2.62 -25.12 6.77
CA LEU A 42 2.67 -24.38 5.52
C LEU A 42 1.86 -23.09 5.57
N ALA A 43 0.65 -23.10 6.14
CA ALA A 43 -0.17 -21.90 6.30
C ALA A 43 0.51 -20.87 7.22
N ASN A 44 1.10 -21.32 8.33
CA ASN A 44 1.90 -20.46 9.22
C ASN A 44 3.13 -19.88 8.51
N PHE A 45 3.84 -20.69 7.73
CA PHE A 45 4.97 -20.23 6.94
C PHE A 45 4.57 -19.15 5.91
N ILE A 46 3.49 -19.37 5.17
CA ILE A 46 2.96 -18.40 4.19
C ILE A 46 2.54 -17.12 4.89
N TYR A 47 1.86 -17.22 6.04
CA TYR A 47 1.43 -16.10 6.85
C TYR A 47 2.61 -15.22 7.28
N VAL A 48 3.59 -15.82 7.97
CA VAL A 48 4.77 -15.10 8.48
C VAL A 48 5.58 -14.52 7.34
N THR A 49 5.80 -15.28 6.27
CA THR A 49 6.56 -14.80 5.10
C THR A 49 5.85 -13.62 4.43
N SER A 50 4.53 -13.69 4.27
CA SER A 50 3.75 -12.61 3.66
C SER A 50 3.80 -11.34 4.49
N PHE A 51 3.58 -11.48 5.81
CA PHE A 51 3.65 -10.37 6.75
C PHE A 51 5.04 -9.74 6.80
N ALA A 52 6.09 -10.54 6.99
CA ALA A 52 7.46 -10.06 7.11
C ALA A 52 7.94 -9.38 5.83
N THR A 53 7.62 -9.95 4.66
CA THR A 53 7.94 -9.34 3.36
C THR A 53 7.22 -8.00 3.19
N HIS A 54 5.94 -7.92 3.57
CA HIS A 54 5.16 -6.70 3.47
C HIS A 54 5.70 -5.59 4.39
N PHE A 55 5.92 -5.90 5.67
CA PHE A 55 6.47 -4.94 6.63
C PHE A 55 7.87 -4.47 6.24
N GLY A 56 8.75 -5.41 5.85
CA GLY A 56 10.11 -5.11 5.39
C GLY A 56 10.12 -4.24 4.13
N ALA A 57 9.26 -4.53 3.15
CA ALA A 57 9.14 -3.73 1.94
C ALA A 57 8.69 -2.29 2.26
N GLN A 58 7.74 -2.12 3.18
CA GLN A 58 7.28 -0.80 3.61
C GLN A 58 8.38 0.01 4.30
N PHE A 59 9.10 -0.63 5.23
CA PHE A 59 10.23 -0.01 5.91
C PHE A 59 11.31 0.43 4.91
N TRP A 60 11.75 -0.50 4.07
CA TRP A 60 12.82 -0.27 3.10
C TRP A 60 12.46 0.83 2.11
N MET A 61 11.26 0.79 1.53
CA MET A 61 10.85 1.77 0.52
C MET A 61 10.67 3.17 1.09
N THR A 62 10.17 3.30 2.32
CA THR A 62 9.87 4.59 2.94
C THR A 62 11.12 5.26 3.51
N PHE A 63 11.89 4.52 4.31
CA PHE A 63 12.95 5.10 5.14
C PHE A 63 14.34 4.96 4.52
N ILE A 64 14.55 3.99 3.63
CA ILE A 64 15.86 3.74 3.04
C ILE A 64 15.87 4.18 1.58
N SER A 65 15.20 3.43 0.71
CA SER A 65 15.22 3.65 -0.74
C SER A 65 14.71 5.04 -1.12
N GLY A 66 13.55 5.47 -0.58
CA GLY A 66 12.97 6.77 -0.88
C GLY A 66 13.90 7.94 -0.55
N LEU A 67 14.50 7.93 0.65
CA LEU A 67 15.41 9.00 1.09
C LEU A 67 16.72 8.98 0.31
N VAL A 68 17.35 7.81 0.17
CA VAL A 68 18.61 7.68 -0.59
C VAL A 68 18.43 8.18 -2.02
N LEU A 69 17.38 7.75 -2.72
CA LEU A 69 17.14 8.16 -4.09
C LEU A 69 16.81 9.66 -4.20
N PHE A 70 16.03 10.21 -3.26
CA PHE A 70 15.67 11.63 -3.26
C PHE A 70 16.90 12.54 -3.09
N PHE A 71 17.84 12.17 -2.22
CA PHE A 71 19.03 12.98 -1.93
C PHE A 71 20.21 12.75 -2.88
N ASN A 72 20.17 11.72 -3.72
CA ASN A 72 21.31 11.36 -4.59
C ASN A 72 21.01 11.36 -6.09
N LEU A 73 19.75 11.38 -6.52
CA LEU A 73 19.40 11.40 -7.94
C LEU A 73 18.85 12.76 -8.39
N PRO A 74 19.12 13.16 -9.66
CA PRO A 74 18.40 14.27 -10.28
C PRO A 74 16.89 14.00 -10.24
N ARG A 75 16.08 15.03 -9.95
CA ARG A 75 14.64 14.87 -9.69
C ARG A 75 13.88 14.15 -10.81
N HIS A 76 14.21 14.38 -12.08
CA HIS A 76 13.61 13.63 -13.19
C HIS A 76 13.95 12.14 -13.18
N VAL A 77 15.19 11.78 -12.86
CA VAL A 77 15.62 10.38 -12.75
C VAL A 77 14.94 9.71 -11.56
N PHE A 78 14.89 10.40 -10.41
CA PHE A 78 14.14 9.93 -9.24
C PHE A 78 12.66 9.70 -9.56
N GLY A 79 12.01 10.66 -10.23
CA GLY A 79 10.61 10.55 -10.65
C GLY A 79 10.36 9.37 -11.60
N GLN A 80 11.29 9.07 -12.51
CA GLN A 80 11.21 7.89 -13.38
C GLN A 80 11.28 6.59 -12.59
N VAL A 81 12.16 6.49 -11.59
CA VAL A 81 12.24 5.33 -10.70
C VAL A 81 10.91 5.16 -9.94
N GLN A 82 10.38 6.24 -9.36
CA GLN A 82 9.07 6.21 -8.68
C GLN A 82 7.95 5.76 -9.62
N ARG A 83 7.95 6.21 -10.89
CA ARG A 83 6.95 5.81 -11.89
C ARG A 83 6.87 4.31 -12.09
N LEU A 84 8.02 3.65 -12.10
CA LEU A 84 8.11 2.22 -12.33
C LEU A 84 7.84 1.42 -11.05
N LEU A 85 8.28 1.93 -9.90
CA LEU A 85 8.16 1.23 -8.62
C LEU A 85 6.75 1.32 -8.03
N PHE A 86 6.10 2.49 -8.04
CA PHE A 86 4.85 2.70 -7.30
C PHE A 86 3.74 1.70 -7.69
N PRO A 87 3.45 1.46 -8.99
CA PRO A 87 2.42 0.50 -9.37
C PRO A 87 2.70 -0.93 -8.91
N LYS A 88 3.98 -1.33 -8.88
CA LYS A 88 4.43 -2.67 -8.47
C LYS A 88 4.38 -2.80 -6.96
N TYR A 89 4.93 -1.81 -6.27
CA TYR A 89 4.98 -1.72 -4.81
C TYR A 89 3.59 -1.84 -4.19
N PHE A 90 2.67 -0.94 -4.55
CA PHE A 90 1.32 -0.97 -3.97
C PHE A 90 0.52 -2.22 -4.38
N CYS A 91 0.83 -2.84 -5.53
CA CYS A 91 0.19 -4.08 -5.95
C CYS A 91 0.66 -5.29 -5.11
N ILE A 92 1.97 -5.44 -4.94
CA ILE A 92 2.55 -6.52 -4.14
C ILE A 92 2.13 -6.37 -2.68
N ASN A 93 2.19 -5.16 -2.12
CA ASN A 93 1.76 -4.90 -0.74
C ASN A 93 0.28 -5.17 -0.51
N ALA A 94 -0.60 -4.80 -1.46
CA ALA A 94 -2.01 -5.17 -1.38
C ALA A 94 -2.21 -6.69 -1.40
N ALA A 95 -1.48 -7.42 -2.25
CA ALA A 95 -1.55 -8.88 -2.29
C ALA A 95 -1.05 -9.54 -0.99
N LEU A 96 0.11 -9.13 -0.49
CA LEU A 96 0.67 -9.65 0.77
C LEU A 96 -0.21 -9.29 1.97
N GLY A 97 -0.76 -8.08 2.01
CA GLY A 97 -1.72 -7.64 3.02
C GLY A 97 -3.00 -8.47 3.00
N PHE A 98 -3.52 -8.79 1.81
CA PHE A 98 -4.69 -9.68 1.67
C PHE A 98 -4.40 -11.08 2.19
N VAL A 99 -3.28 -11.69 1.79
CA VAL A 99 -2.88 -13.03 2.25
C VAL A 99 -2.73 -13.06 3.78
N THR A 100 -2.08 -12.04 4.35
CA THR A 100 -1.91 -11.90 5.80
C THR A 100 -3.27 -11.80 6.50
N LEU A 101 -4.16 -10.92 6.03
CA LEU A 101 -5.50 -10.75 6.59
C LEU A 101 -6.33 -12.04 6.50
N LEU A 102 -6.32 -12.71 5.35
CA LEU A 102 -7.07 -13.93 5.11
C LEU A 102 -6.65 -15.03 6.08
N LEU A 103 -5.34 -15.30 6.16
CA LEU A 103 -4.81 -16.33 7.05
C LEU A 103 -5.02 -15.96 8.52
N PHE A 104 -4.92 -14.67 8.89
CA PHE A 104 -5.24 -14.21 10.24
C PHE A 104 -6.69 -14.55 10.64
N ILE A 105 -7.66 -14.25 9.77
CA ILE A 105 -9.08 -14.53 10.02
C ILE A 105 -9.33 -16.05 10.08
N VAL A 106 -8.72 -16.83 9.17
CA VAL A 106 -8.87 -18.29 9.15
C VAL A 106 -8.29 -18.94 10.40
N HIS A 107 -7.15 -18.46 10.91
CA HIS A 107 -6.54 -18.96 12.13
C HIS A 107 -7.31 -18.56 13.40
N HIS A 108 -8.16 -17.53 13.36
CA HIS A 108 -8.85 -16.98 14.52
C HIS A 108 -10.38 -16.94 14.31
N PRO A 109 -11.06 -18.10 14.25
CA PRO A 109 -12.51 -18.15 14.00
C PRO A 109 -13.36 -17.53 15.13
N GLN A 110 -12.78 -17.38 16.32
CA GLN A 110 -13.42 -16.73 17.47
C GLN A 110 -12.63 -15.48 17.84
N LEU A 111 -13.24 -14.30 17.62
CA LEU A 111 -12.58 -13.03 17.84
C LEU A 111 -12.93 -12.45 19.21
N ASN A 112 -11.96 -12.42 20.12
CA ASN A 112 -11.98 -11.52 21.27
C ASN A 112 -11.71 -10.07 20.83
N LEU A 113 -11.78 -9.10 21.75
CA LEU A 113 -11.59 -7.69 21.40
C LEU A 113 -10.21 -7.42 20.74
N GLU A 114 -9.14 -8.02 21.25
CA GLU A 114 -7.79 -7.86 20.70
C GLU A 114 -7.72 -8.34 19.24
N LEU A 115 -8.23 -9.55 18.97
CA LEU A 115 -8.25 -10.12 17.62
C LEU A 115 -9.14 -9.30 16.67
N LYS A 116 -10.26 -8.74 17.14
CA LYS A 116 -11.08 -7.82 16.33
C LYS A 116 -10.30 -6.56 15.92
N LEU A 117 -9.54 -5.97 16.85
CA LEU A 117 -8.71 -4.80 16.56
C LEU A 117 -7.60 -5.14 15.55
N GLN A 118 -6.97 -6.31 15.68
CA GLN A 118 -5.98 -6.79 14.71
C GLN A 118 -6.57 -6.97 13.32
N THR A 119 -7.74 -7.61 13.23
CA THR A 119 -8.46 -7.79 11.96
C THR A 119 -8.79 -6.45 11.30
N TRP A 120 -9.24 -5.46 12.08
CA TRP A 120 -9.48 -4.10 11.58
C TRP A 120 -8.20 -3.43 11.09
N ALA A 121 -7.11 -3.50 11.86
CA ALA A 121 -5.83 -2.93 11.47
C ALA A 121 -5.31 -3.54 10.15
N LEU A 122 -5.34 -4.87 10.02
CA LEU A 122 -4.94 -5.57 8.80
C LEU A 122 -5.87 -5.23 7.62
N THR A 123 -7.16 -5.04 7.86
CA THR A 123 -8.13 -4.59 6.83
C THR A 123 -7.82 -3.18 6.35
N VAL A 124 -7.55 -2.23 7.26
CA VAL A 124 -7.13 -0.86 6.91
C VAL A 124 -5.79 -0.88 6.16
N CYS A 125 -4.85 -1.71 6.58
CA CYS A 125 -3.58 -1.90 5.89
C CYS A 125 -3.79 -2.38 4.44
N PHE A 126 -4.60 -3.43 4.25
CA PHE A 126 -4.89 -3.97 2.92
C PHE A 126 -5.61 -2.95 2.02
N LEU A 127 -6.69 -2.34 2.51
CA LEU A 127 -7.51 -1.41 1.74
C LEU A 127 -6.75 -0.13 1.40
N SER A 128 -5.95 0.41 2.31
CA SER A 128 -5.13 1.60 2.02
C SER A 128 -4.17 1.36 0.85
N GLN A 129 -3.51 0.19 0.80
CA GLN A 129 -2.61 -0.16 -0.30
C GLN A 129 -3.38 -0.39 -1.62
N LEU A 130 -4.48 -1.14 -1.57
CA LEU A 130 -5.29 -1.46 -2.74
C LEU A 130 -5.96 -0.23 -3.35
N LEU A 131 -6.61 0.60 -2.54
CA LEU A 131 -7.29 1.82 -2.99
C LEU A 131 -6.27 2.84 -3.52
N THR A 132 -5.09 2.95 -2.88
CA THR A 132 -4.00 3.79 -3.39
C THR A 132 -3.55 3.33 -4.76
N ARG A 133 -3.33 2.02 -4.94
CA ARG A 133 -2.98 1.41 -6.23
C ARG A 133 -4.02 1.68 -7.31
N ILE A 134 -5.31 1.58 -7.01
CA ILE A 134 -6.38 1.70 -8.00
C ILE A 134 -6.72 3.15 -8.33
N TYR A 135 -6.85 4.01 -7.31
CA TYR A 135 -7.46 5.34 -7.46
C TYR A 135 -6.47 6.49 -7.40
N VAL A 136 -5.33 6.34 -6.71
CA VAL A 136 -4.38 7.45 -6.48
C VAL A 136 -3.17 7.36 -7.40
N VAL A 137 -2.58 6.17 -7.55
CA VAL A 137 -1.36 5.96 -8.36
C VAL A 137 -1.58 6.35 -9.84
N PRO A 138 -2.66 5.92 -10.54
CA PRO A 138 -2.81 6.27 -11.95
C PRO A 138 -2.86 7.79 -12.25
N PRO A 139 -3.72 8.60 -11.58
CA PRO A 139 -3.71 10.04 -11.82
C PRO A 139 -2.43 10.72 -11.32
N MET A 140 -1.79 10.19 -10.27
CA MET A 140 -0.50 10.71 -9.79
C MET A 140 0.59 10.57 -10.85
N LEU A 141 0.69 9.39 -11.49
CA LEU A 141 1.67 9.13 -12.54
C LEU A 141 1.39 9.96 -13.80
N SER A 142 0.12 10.13 -14.18
CA SER A 142 -0.25 11.00 -15.30
C SER A 142 0.15 12.45 -15.03
N ALA A 143 -0.13 12.98 -13.84
CA ALA A 143 0.29 14.33 -13.46
C ALA A 143 1.82 14.48 -13.43
N MET A 144 2.54 13.46 -12.96
CA MET A 144 4.00 13.44 -12.93
C MET A 144 4.59 13.48 -14.35
N GLU A 145 4.08 12.69 -15.28
CA GLU A 145 4.55 12.63 -16.67
C GLU A 145 4.27 13.95 -17.42
N GLN A 146 3.06 14.49 -17.29
CA GLN A 146 2.71 15.79 -17.86
C GLN A 146 3.63 16.90 -17.31
N ARG A 147 3.87 16.90 -16.00
CA ARG A 147 4.75 17.87 -15.35
C ARG A 147 6.18 17.76 -15.88
N SER A 148 6.75 16.55 -15.91
CA SER A 148 8.10 16.32 -16.40
C SER A 148 8.26 16.74 -17.87
N ALA A 149 7.25 16.53 -18.71
CA ALA A 149 7.30 16.95 -20.11
C ALA A 149 7.40 18.49 -20.28
N ILE A 150 6.73 19.27 -19.43
CA ILE A 150 6.85 20.74 -19.42
C ILE A 150 8.23 21.16 -18.89
N GLU A 151 8.69 20.53 -17.81
CA GLU A 151 9.98 20.83 -17.17
C GLU A 151 11.16 20.58 -18.12
N VAL A 152 11.15 19.46 -18.85
CA VAL A 152 12.17 19.13 -19.86
C VAL A 152 12.23 20.21 -20.94
N LYS A 153 11.09 20.66 -21.47
CA LYS A 153 11.05 21.73 -22.49
C LYS A 153 11.58 23.06 -21.97
N ALA A 154 11.36 23.34 -20.68
CA ALA A 154 11.84 24.56 -20.02
C ALA A 154 13.30 24.47 -19.52
N GLY A 155 13.92 23.30 -19.60
CA GLY A 155 15.29 23.06 -19.11
C GLY A 155 15.42 23.09 -17.58
N VAL A 156 14.39 22.67 -16.84
CA VAL A 156 14.38 22.60 -15.37
C VAL A 156 14.09 21.18 -14.88
N GLY A 157 14.25 20.89 -13.58
CA GLY A 157 13.91 19.59 -12.98
C GLY A 157 15.07 18.62 -12.76
N MET A 158 16.30 19.11 -12.86
CA MET A 158 17.53 18.33 -12.62
C MET A 158 18.14 18.56 -11.23
N GLU A 159 17.52 19.40 -10.41
CA GLU A 159 17.92 19.59 -9.02
C GLU A 159 17.86 18.29 -8.22
N VAL A 160 18.71 18.17 -7.20
CA VAL A 160 18.80 17.00 -6.30
C VAL A 160 18.27 17.40 -4.91
N GLY A 161 17.51 16.51 -4.27
CA GLY A 161 17.04 16.69 -2.89
C GLY A 161 16.08 17.86 -2.65
N ARG A 162 15.60 18.53 -3.70
CA ARG A 162 14.65 19.65 -3.59
C ARG A 162 13.81 19.79 -4.86
N HIS A 163 12.86 20.70 -4.80
CA HIS A 163 12.13 21.16 -5.98
C HIS A 163 12.40 22.65 -6.20
N ASP A 164 12.77 23.03 -7.42
CA ASP A 164 12.87 24.42 -7.85
C ASP A 164 12.14 24.62 -9.19
N PRO A 165 11.06 25.42 -9.25
CA PRO A 165 10.34 25.67 -10.49
C PRO A 165 11.12 26.53 -11.49
N GLY A 166 12.15 27.28 -11.05
CA GLY A 166 12.93 28.16 -11.91
C GLY A 166 12.07 29.08 -12.78
N LYS A 167 12.29 29.04 -14.10
CA LYS A 167 11.56 29.84 -15.11
C LYS A 167 10.05 29.53 -15.18
N LEU A 168 9.60 28.42 -14.61
CA LEU A 168 8.18 28.03 -14.58
C LEU A 168 7.42 28.56 -13.38
N ARG A 169 8.07 29.30 -12.47
CA ARG A 169 7.46 29.84 -11.24
C ARG A 169 6.20 30.65 -11.52
N ASP A 170 6.24 31.49 -12.56
CA ASP A 170 5.14 32.39 -12.91
C ASP A 170 4.17 31.79 -13.94
N CYS A 171 4.30 30.50 -14.27
CA CYS A 171 3.39 29.80 -15.18
C CYS A 171 2.20 29.19 -14.39
N PRO A 172 0.98 29.75 -14.47
CA PRO A 172 -0.13 29.32 -13.61
C PRO A 172 -0.55 27.87 -13.87
N ASN A 173 -0.55 27.47 -15.16
CA ASN A 173 -0.91 26.10 -15.58
C ASN A 173 0.08 25.06 -15.02
N TYR A 174 1.38 25.38 -15.04
CA TYR A 174 2.40 24.51 -14.46
C TYR A 174 2.25 24.40 -12.93
N MET A 175 2.05 25.52 -12.24
CA MET A 175 1.91 25.53 -10.79
C MET A 175 0.65 24.77 -10.32
N ALA A 176 -0.45 24.89 -11.05
CA ALA A 176 -1.67 24.11 -10.79
C ALA A 176 -1.43 22.60 -10.97
N LEU A 177 -0.73 22.21 -12.05
CA LEU A 177 -0.36 20.80 -12.30
C LEU A 177 0.60 20.27 -11.23
N HIS A 178 1.61 21.04 -10.84
CA HIS A 178 2.54 20.69 -9.78
C HIS A 178 1.81 20.51 -8.43
N ARG A 179 0.88 21.40 -8.09
CA ARG A 179 0.04 21.27 -6.90
C ARG A 179 -0.79 19.99 -6.92
N ARG A 180 -1.42 19.67 -8.06
CA ARG A 180 -2.18 18.42 -8.23
C ARG A 180 -1.29 17.19 -8.02
N PHE A 181 -0.11 17.15 -8.65
CA PHE A 181 0.86 16.09 -8.43
C PHE A 181 1.22 15.97 -6.94
N ARG A 182 1.54 17.09 -6.28
CA ARG A 182 1.93 17.11 -4.87
C ARG A 182 0.84 16.53 -3.97
N ILE A 183 -0.41 16.93 -4.17
CA ILE A 183 -1.53 16.40 -3.38
C ILE A 183 -1.61 14.89 -3.55
N LEU A 184 -1.63 14.40 -4.79
CA LEU A 184 -1.72 12.96 -5.07
C LEU A 184 -0.52 12.19 -4.50
N HIS A 185 0.69 12.73 -4.62
CA HIS A 185 1.91 12.13 -4.09
C HIS A 185 1.93 12.10 -2.55
N MET A 186 1.49 13.16 -1.88
CA MET A 186 1.37 13.16 -0.43
C MET A 186 0.27 12.19 0.04
N THR A 187 -0.81 12.04 -0.71
CA THR A 187 -1.84 11.03 -0.43
C THR A 187 -1.27 9.61 -0.51
N THR A 188 -0.45 9.28 -1.51
CA THR A 188 0.19 7.94 -1.57
C THR A 188 1.13 7.71 -0.40
N ALA A 189 1.93 8.71 -0.01
CA ALA A 189 2.82 8.63 1.14
C ALA A 189 2.05 8.44 2.46
N ALA A 190 0.99 9.22 2.68
CA ALA A 190 0.15 9.12 3.87
C ALA A 190 -0.52 7.74 3.99
N ALA A 191 -1.10 7.24 2.89
CA ALA A 191 -1.68 5.90 2.86
C ALA A 191 -0.65 4.81 3.19
N ASN A 192 0.59 4.97 2.74
CA ASN A 192 1.66 4.03 3.06
C ASN A 192 2.07 4.08 4.54
N VAL A 193 2.13 5.26 5.14
CA VAL A 193 2.42 5.42 6.59
C VAL A 193 1.31 4.82 7.44
N ILE A 194 0.04 5.01 7.07
CA ILE A 194 -1.11 4.37 7.74
C ILE A 194 -0.96 2.85 7.71
N ALA A 195 -0.72 2.28 6.53
CA ALA A 195 -0.52 0.85 6.37
C ALA A 195 0.67 0.31 7.17
N PHE A 196 1.79 1.04 7.17
CA PHE A 196 2.97 0.67 7.95
C PHE A 196 2.67 0.68 9.46
N THR A 197 1.91 1.67 9.93
CA THR A 197 1.48 1.75 11.34
C THR A 197 0.58 0.57 11.71
N CYS A 198 -0.36 0.20 10.84
CA CYS A 198 -1.19 -0.99 11.05
C CYS A 198 -0.35 -2.28 11.13
N ASN A 199 0.62 -2.46 10.22
CA ASN A 199 1.52 -3.62 10.29
C ASN A 199 2.44 -3.58 11.51
N ALA A 200 2.89 -2.41 11.97
CA ALA A 200 3.67 -2.29 13.21
C ALA A 200 2.84 -2.68 14.44
N PHE A 201 1.58 -2.25 14.51
CA PHE A 201 0.64 -2.69 15.53
C PHE A 201 0.42 -4.20 15.51
N HIS A 202 0.35 -4.79 14.31
CA HIS A 202 0.24 -6.24 14.15
C HIS A 202 1.54 -6.97 14.53
N MET A 203 2.71 -6.42 14.18
CA MET A 203 4.01 -6.94 14.59
C MET A 203 4.12 -7.05 16.11
N TYR A 204 3.66 -6.02 16.82
CA TYR A 204 3.63 -6.01 18.28
C TYR A 204 2.74 -7.12 18.85
N HIS A 205 1.58 -7.37 18.23
CA HIS A 205 0.73 -8.49 18.62
C HIS A 205 1.40 -9.84 18.39
N LEU A 206 2.04 -10.07 17.23
CA LEU A 206 2.81 -11.29 17.01
C LEU A 206 3.92 -11.46 18.04
N ALA A 207 4.66 -10.39 18.36
CA ALA A 207 5.73 -10.41 19.36
C ALA A 207 5.23 -10.85 20.75
N LYS A 208 4.02 -10.43 21.16
CA LYS A 208 3.41 -10.86 22.42
C LYS A 208 3.12 -12.37 22.51
N HIS A 209 3.00 -13.05 21.37
CA HIS A 209 2.55 -14.44 21.27
C HIS A 209 3.61 -15.41 20.71
N ILE A 210 4.85 -14.96 20.51
CA ILE A 210 5.96 -15.81 20.04
C ILE A 210 6.52 -16.74 21.15
N THR A 211 6.39 -16.36 22.43
CA THR A 211 7.00 -17.06 23.58
C THR A 211 6.01 -17.65 24.58
N THR A 212 4.74 -17.79 24.20
CA THR A 212 3.68 -18.43 25.01
C THR A 212 3.07 -19.58 24.24
#